data_AF-A0A1I7T8S9-F1
#
_entry.id   AF-A0A1I7T8S9-F1
#
_cell.length_a   1.000
_cell.length_b   1.000
_cell.length_c   1.000
_cell.angle_alpha   90.00
_cell.angle_beta   90.00
_cell.angle_gamma   90.00
#
_symmetry.space_group_name_H-M   'P 1'
#
loop_
_entity.id
_entity.type
_entity.pdbx_description
1 polymer ?
#
loop_
_entity_poly.entity_id
_entity_poly.type
_entity_poly.pdbx_seq_one_letter_code
_entity_poly.pdbx_strand_id
1 'polypeptide(L)'
;MAVKKNKNELKKEDPLVGKDEISSIHARIKIFETPFATQVLNPKVNDFCANCLRGPSPGEKLLRCGGCNFSMYCSKECQATAWLVHKPECRRLKASFPNLPLTEVLFLSKIIDRIQFLEKNGDKLGVESERKFSSLVDHKTDIREDEEKMKHFEKIFTKMGLFRKEEMIEKGEFFDVFCKASINSHSIHTNAGNEVGMALDLGVSKYNHSCRPTCSMVFDGYRVCLRPLVPGVDAENTEEAFISYIDVGRSKYVRRRDLKSRWYFNCECTRCMDPEDDALTAIRCANPSCDAPILTSETEELMNIACDKCKTVVEESDVKTAQEYMKSLPASFDPQCPADILKDLLSKAEKVLHPSNVYVARLRTALFHVTGTLTMDNLSSMHTQIYNNYKMCFPKADRHVGFQLLHIVKALIEKDERDEAMPYAFDAMNIFEVCFGLDHPYYLQTLALWTYLEKKLPKTKEELVQLTNFSDNRPIDIVSLLKKANMLPSAPYSSNVAQPV
;
A
#
# COMPACT_ATOMS: atom_id res chain seq x y z
N MET A 1 -54.75 4.74 -8.33
CA MET A 1 -54.79 5.69 -9.47
C MET A 1 -53.61 5.37 -10.37
N ALA A 2 -53.90 4.88 -11.58
CA ALA A 2 -52.93 4.42 -12.55
C ALA A 2 -52.17 5.60 -13.17
N VAL A 3 -50.84 5.49 -13.24
CA VAL A 3 -50.02 6.43 -14.04
C VAL A 3 -49.12 5.62 -14.99
N LYS A 4 -49.53 5.73 -16.25
CA LYS A 4 -48.87 5.52 -17.54
C LYS A 4 -47.38 5.12 -17.53
N LYS A 5 -47.12 3.97 -18.17
CA LYS A 5 -45.83 3.58 -18.75
C LYS A 5 -45.46 4.57 -19.87
N ASN A 6 -44.39 5.34 -19.68
CA ASN A 6 -43.67 6.00 -20.78
C ASN A 6 -42.42 5.18 -21.10
N LYS A 7 -42.40 4.59 -22.28
CA LYS A 7 -41.19 4.06 -22.92
C LYS A 7 -40.39 5.25 -23.44
N ASN A 8 -39.32 5.60 -22.73
CA ASN A 8 -38.17 6.30 -23.29
C ASN A 8 -36.92 5.72 -22.62
N GLU A 9 -36.26 4.81 -23.32
CA GLU A 9 -34.93 4.33 -22.97
C GLU A 9 -33.95 5.50 -23.17
N LEU A 10 -33.71 6.25 -22.10
CA LEU A 10 -32.51 7.07 -21.98
C LEU A 10 -31.35 6.13 -21.73
N LYS A 11 -30.50 5.93 -22.75
CA LYS A 11 -29.14 5.42 -22.55
C LYS A 11 -28.50 6.28 -21.45
N LYS A 12 -28.23 5.69 -20.28
CA LYS A 12 -27.31 6.29 -19.32
C LYS A 12 -25.93 6.21 -19.96
N GLU A 13 -25.52 7.31 -20.58
CA GLU A 13 -24.11 7.54 -20.89
C GLU A 13 -23.34 7.55 -19.57
N ASP A 14 -22.26 6.76 -19.53
CA ASP A 14 -21.30 6.74 -18.43
C ASP A 14 -20.65 8.14 -18.32
N PRO A 15 -20.71 8.82 -17.16
CA PRO A 15 -20.16 10.16 -16.99
C PRO A 15 -18.62 10.23 -17.17
N LEU A 16 -17.94 9.10 -17.40
CA LEU A 16 -16.50 9.03 -17.66
C LEU A 16 -16.13 9.10 -19.15
N VAL A 17 -17.09 9.08 -20.08
CA VAL A 17 -16.82 9.17 -21.53
C VAL A 17 -16.93 10.63 -21.98
N GLY A 18 -15.88 11.43 -21.71
CA GLY A 18 -15.86 12.82 -22.15
C GLY A 18 -14.67 13.68 -21.72
N LYS A 19 -13.55 13.10 -21.27
CA LYS A 19 -12.33 13.85 -20.91
C LYS A 19 -11.08 13.23 -21.55
N ASP A 20 -11.01 13.22 -22.88
CA ASP A 20 -9.81 12.82 -23.62
C ASP A 20 -8.78 13.96 -23.80
N GLU A 21 -8.87 15.02 -22.99
CA GLU A 21 -7.85 16.08 -22.91
C GLU A 21 -7.22 16.17 -21.51
N ILE A 22 -6.88 15.04 -20.90
CA ILE A 22 -5.99 15.07 -19.73
C ILE A 22 -4.56 14.84 -20.20
N SER A 23 -3.70 15.78 -19.83
CA SER A 23 -2.25 15.81 -20.04
C SER A 23 -1.55 14.49 -19.68
N SER A 24 -0.32 14.30 -20.17
CA SER A 24 0.51 13.10 -19.94
C SER A 24 0.44 12.60 -18.50
N ILE A 25 0.65 11.30 -18.24
CA ILE A 25 0.55 10.73 -16.88
C ILE A 25 1.34 11.51 -15.81
N HIS A 26 2.46 12.15 -16.20
CA HIS A 26 3.26 13.04 -15.36
C HIS A 26 2.55 14.30 -14.88
N ALA A 27 1.56 14.80 -15.60
CA ALA A 27 0.81 15.98 -15.24
C ALA A 27 -0.43 15.65 -14.39
N ARG A 28 -0.65 14.36 -14.07
CA ARG A 28 -1.77 13.88 -13.24
C ARG A 28 -1.32 13.30 -11.90
N ILE A 29 -0.02 13.35 -11.59
CA ILE A 29 0.51 12.90 -10.29
C ILE A 29 0.52 14.07 -9.31
N LYS A 30 0.38 13.77 -8.02
CA LYS A 30 0.61 14.72 -6.93
C LYS A 30 1.80 14.28 -6.10
N ILE A 31 2.66 15.22 -5.72
CA ILE A 31 3.82 14.94 -4.86
C ILE A 31 3.68 15.70 -3.55
N PHE A 32 3.87 14.99 -2.44
CA PHE A 32 3.97 15.55 -1.09
C PHE A 32 5.39 15.35 -0.56
N GLU A 33 6.07 16.46 -0.23
CA GLU A 33 7.47 16.47 0.22
C GLU A 33 7.65 17.12 1.60
N THR A 34 6.56 17.53 2.25
CA THR A 34 6.63 18.32 3.49
C THR A 34 5.74 17.72 4.58
N PRO A 35 6.02 16.48 5.04
CA PRO A 35 5.24 15.87 6.10
C PRO A 35 5.33 16.69 7.39
N PHE A 36 4.23 16.74 8.14
CA PHE A 36 4.15 17.45 9.43
C PHE A 36 5.11 16.85 10.46
N ALA A 37 5.12 15.52 10.53
CA ALA A 37 6.03 14.74 11.36
C ALA A 37 6.32 13.38 10.72
N THR A 38 7.53 12.87 10.94
CA THR A 38 7.95 11.52 10.53
C THR A 38 8.73 10.83 11.65
N GLN A 39 8.62 9.51 11.72
CA GLN A 39 9.34 8.69 12.69
C GLN A 39 9.71 7.34 12.08
N VAL A 40 11.01 7.01 12.08
CA VAL A 40 11.50 5.66 11.75
C VAL A 40 11.11 4.70 12.89
N LEU A 41 10.68 3.49 12.54
CA LEU A 41 10.39 2.45 13.53
C LEU A 41 11.65 2.16 14.36
N ASN A 42 11.52 2.03 15.69
CA ASN A 42 12.67 1.74 16.55
C ASN A 42 13.54 0.55 16.07
N PRO A 43 12.97 -0.60 15.64
CA PRO A 43 13.76 -1.73 15.13
C PRO A 43 14.49 -1.46 13.81
N LYS A 44 14.16 -0.37 13.10
CA LYS A 44 14.67 -0.01 11.77
C LYS A 44 15.63 1.20 11.80
N VAL A 45 15.90 1.77 12.98
CA VAL A 45 16.69 3.00 13.12
C VAL A 45 18.11 2.89 12.57
N ASN A 46 18.71 1.69 12.60
CA ASN A 46 20.06 1.46 12.08
C ASN A 46 20.11 1.30 10.55
N ASP A 47 18.95 1.09 9.92
CA ASP A 47 18.85 0.79 8.49
C ASP A 47 18.34 1.98 7.67
N PHE A 48 17.69 2.96 8.32
CA PHE A 48 17.06 4.10 7.64
C PHE A 48 17.45 5.44 8.25
N CYS A 49 17.62 6.45 7.40
CA CYS A 49 17.89 7.81 7.82
C CYS A 49 16.68 8.44 8.55
N ALA A 50 16.93 9.03 9.72
CA ALA A 50 15.91 9.72 10.52
C ALA A 50 15.34 11.00 9.88
N ASN A 51 16.04 11.56 8.88
CA ASN A 51 15.55 12.73 8.12
C ASN A 51 14.73 12.29 6.91
N CYS A 52 15.36 11.58 5.96
CA CYS A 52 14.75 11.27 4.67
C CYS A 52 14.03 9.92 4.61
N LEU A 53 14.18 9.05 5.62
CA LEU A 53 13.64 7.69 5.67
C LEU A 53 14.09 6.77 4.53
N ARG A 54 15.20 7.12 3.84
CA ARG A 54 15.87 6.24 2.88
C ARG A 54 16.94 5.39 3.58
N GLY A 55 17.17 4.19 3.03
CA GLY A 55 18.33 3.37 3.38
C GLY A 55 19.64 3.95 2.84
N PRO A 56 20.80 3.59 3.42
CA PRO A 56 22.11 4.03 2.94
C PRO A 56 22.38 3.51 1.53
N SER A 57 23.19 4.22 0.73
CA SER A 57 23.61 3.72 -0.60
C SER A 57 24.36 2.40 -0.50
N PRO A 58 24.35 1.57 -1.57
CA PRO A 58 25.13 0.35 -1.59
C PRO A 58 26.59 0.63 -1.20
N GLY A 59 27.07 -0.04 -0.15
CA GLY A 59 28.42 0.14 0.39
C GLY A 59 28.59 1.27 1.41
N GLU A 60 27.58 2.12 1.63
CA GLU A 60 27.62 3.20 2.61
C GLU A 60 27.03 2.77 3.97
N LYS A 61 27.40 3.49 5.04
CA LYS A 61 26.85 3.32 6.39
C LYS A 61 26.23 4.62 6.87
N LEU A 62 25.17 4.51 7.67
CA LEU A 62 24.57 5.68 8.30
C LEU A 62 25.47 6.27 9.39
N LEU A 63 25.45 7.59 9.49
CA LEU A 63 26.12 8.40 10.50
C LEU A 63 25.23 8.55 11.74
N ARG A 64 25.78 8.24 12.91
CA ARG A 64 25.07 8.36 14.19
C ARG A 64 25.13 9.79 14.73
N CYS A 65 24.01 10.28 15.26
CA CYS A 65 23.98 11.52 16.02
C CYS A 65 24.87 11.41 17.28
N GLY A 66 25.95 12.19 17.34
CA GLY A 66 26.83 12.22 18.52
C GLY A 66 26.20 12.82 19.79
N GLY A 67 25.02 13.45 19.67
CA GLY A 67 24.30 14.01 20.81
C GLY A 67 23.47 12.98 21.57
N CYS A 68 22.53 12.32 20.88
CA CYS A 68 21.60 11.36 21.48
C CYS A 68 22.02 9.89 21.33
N ASN A 69 23.00 9.58 20.47
CA ASN A 69 23.42 8.22 20.13
C ASN A 69 22.33 7.28 19.57
N PHE A 70 21.18 7.82 19.17
CA PHE A 70 20.05 7.06 18.65
C PHE A 70 19.78 7.33 17.16
N SER A 71 19.55 8.59 16.79
CA SER A 71 19.17 8.94 15.42
C SER A 71 20.32 8.73 14.44
N MET A 72 20.00 8.15 13.27
CA MET A 72 20.96 7.81 12.20
C MET A 72 20.68 8.64 10.95
N TYR A 73 21.71 9.04 10.20
CA TYR A 73 21.59 9.90 9.03
C TYR A 73 22.42 9.36 7.86
N CYS A 74 21.93 9.44 6.63
CA CYS A 74 22.73 9.02 5.47
C CYS A 74 23.88 9.99 5.16
N SER A 75 23.77 11.25 5.58
CA SER A 75 24.77 12.27 5.29
C SER A 75 24.74 13.42 6.32
N LYS A 76 25.79 14.26 6.31
CA LYS A 76 25.85 15.47 7.15
C LYS A 76 24.76 16.48 6.77
N GLU A 77 24.39 16.53 5.50
CA GLU A 77 23.33 17.37 4.98
C GLU A 77 21.97 16.93 5.55
N CYS A 78 21.66 15.63 5.54
CA CYS A 78 20.44 15.12 6.17
C CYS A 78 20.40 15.40 7.68
N GLN A 79 21.53 15.31 8.38
CA GLN A 79 21.61 15.67 9.79
C GLN A 79 21.35 17.17 10.02
N ALA A 80 21.93 18.04 9.20
CA ALA A 80 21.74 19.49 9.27
C ALA A 80 20.29 19.89 8.99
N THR A 81 19.67 19.33 7.95
CA THR A 81 18.26 19.58 7.60
C THR A 81 17.30 19.15 8.72
N ALA A 82 17.54 17.98 9.33
CA ALA A 82 16.71 17.50 10.44
C ALA A 82 16.89 18.31 11.73
N TRP A 83 17.97 19.08 11.88
CA TRP A 83 18.37 19.63 13.17
C TRP A 83 17.33 20.52 13.81
N LEU A 84 16.60 21.33 13.03
CA LEU A 84 15.55 22.20 13.55
C LEU A 84 14.49 21.41 14.32
N VAL A 85 14.09 20.26 13.79
CA VAL A 85 13.06 19.37 14.37
C VAL A 85 13.69 18.43 15.41
N HIS A 86 14.89 17.93 15.14
CA HIS A 86 15.55 16.95 16.00
C HIS A 86 16.16 17.56 17.27
N LYS A 87 16.57 18.83 17.27
CA LYS A 87 17.24 19.47 18.43
C LYS A 87 16.48 19.30 19.77
N PRO A 88 15.18 19.63 19.89
CA PRO A 88 14.44 19.43 21.14
C PRO A 88 14.36 17.94 21.52
N GLU A 89 14.11 17.08 20.54
CA GLU A 89 14.05 15.63 20.72
C GLU A 89 15.40 15.02 21.16
N CYS A 90 16.51 15.48 20.58
CA CYS A 90 17.87 14.98 20.83
C CYS A 90 18.23 15.07 22.31
N ARG A 91 17.82 16.15 22.99
CA ARG A 91 18.02 16.33 24.43
C ARG A 91 17.28 15.25 25.25
N ARG A 92 16.01 15.00 24.92
CA ARG A 92 15.18 13.99 25.61
C ARG A 92 15.68 12.57 25.33
N LEU A 93 16.00 12.26 24.07
CA LEU A 93 16.59 10.97 23.68
C LEU A 93 17.90 10.70 24.42
N LYS A 94 18.79 11.70 24.53
CA LYS A 94 20.04 11.57 25.30
C LYS A 94 19.79 11.22 26.76
N ALA A 95 18.76 11.80 27.38
CA ALA A 95 18.41 11.55 28.78
C ALA A 95 17.75 10.17 28.99
N SER A 96 17.08 9.64 27.97
CA SER A 96 16.40 8.33 28.04
C SER A 96 17.28 7.16 27.59
N PHE A 97 18.33 7.40 26.79
CA PHE A 97 19.18 6.33 26.24
C PHE A 97 19.88 5.51 27.36
N PRO A 98 19.91 4.17 27.29
CA PRO A 98 19.41 3.30 26.21
C PRO A 98 17.93 2.89 26.33
N ASN A 99 17.24 3.28 27.40
CA ASN A 99 15.84 2.93 27.70
C ASN A 99 14.86 3.84 26.92
N LEU A 100 14.89 3.71 25.61
CA LEU A 100 14.12 4.55 24.69
C LEU A 100 12.62 4.25 24.76
N PRO A 101 11.76 5.27 24.58
CA PRO A 101 10.32 5.06 24.55
C PRO A 101 9.90 4.36 23.24
N LEU A 102 8.61 3.98 23.19
CA LEU A 102 8.01 3.38 21.99
C LEU A 102 8.08 4.36 20.79
N THR A 103 8.12 3.81 19.58
CA THR A 103 8.07 4.58 18.32
C THR A 103 6.93 5.60 18.33
N GLU A 104 5.74 5.20 18.78
CA GLU A 104 4.54 6.05 18.83
C GLU A 104 4.72 7.25 19.79
N VAL A 105 5.39 7.07 20.93
CA VAL A 105 5.69 8.15 21.87
C VAL A 105 6.65 9.16 21.23
N LEU A 106 7.67 8.69 20.50
CA LEU A 106 8.59 9.57 19.77
C LEU A 106 7.84 10.37 18.69
N PHE A 107 6.98 9.70 17.93
CA PHE A 107 6.19 10.30 16.87
C PHE A 107 5.23 11.37 17.39
N LEU A 108 4.43 11.07 18.42
CA LEU A 108 3.52 12.04 19.04
C LEU A 108 4.28 13.20 19.68
N SER A 109 5.45 12.94 20.27
CA SER A 109 6.31 14.00 20.82
C SER A 109 6.79 14.97 19.73
N LYS A 110 7.14 14.47 18.53
CA LYS A 110 7.49 15.32 17.38
C LYS A 110 6.31 16.13 16.88
N ILE A 111 5.10 15.57 16.89
CA ILE A 111 3.88 16.31 16.53
C ILE A 111 3.66 17.48 17.50
N ILE A 112 3.80 17.25 18.82
CA ILE A 112 3.70 18.32 19.83
C ILE A 112 4.77 19.40 19.61
N ASP A 113 6.03 19.01 19.40
CA ASP A 113 7.11 19.97 19.14
C ASP A 113 6.81 20.82 17.89
N ARG A 114 6.22 20.20 16.85
CA ARG A 114 5.83 20.90 15.63
C ARG A 114 4.71 21.91 15.89
N ILE A 115 3.67 21.52 16.62
CA ILE A 115 2.56 22.42 16.97
C ILE A 115 3.09 23.64 17.74
N GLN A 116 3.89 23.40 18.79
CA GLN A 116 4.50 24.47 19.58
C GLN A 116 5.44 25.37 18.76
N PHE A 117 6.17 24.79 17.80
CA PHE A 117 6.99 25.56 16.88
C PHE A 117 6.14 26.49 16.00
N LEU A 118 5.03 25.99 15.46
CA LEU A 118 4.11 26.77 14.62
C LEU A 118 3.43 27.89 15.40
N GLU A 119 2.97 27.62 16.62
CA GLU A 119 2.36 28.64 17.50
C GLU A 119 3.33 29.80 17.79
N LYS A 120 4.61 29.47 18.00
CA LYS A 120 5.64 30.47 18.33
C LYS A 120 6.18 31.23 17.12
N ASN A 121 6.27 30.59 15.97
CA ASN A 121 7.02 31.12 14.82
C ASN A 121 6.19 31.34 13.55
N GLY A 122 4.95 30.86 13.52
CA GLY A 122 4.17 30.70 12.29
C GLY A 122 4.67 29.56 11.40
N ASP A 123 3.99 29.30 10.29
CA ASP A 123 4.36 28.26 9.32
C ASP A 123 5.49 28.70 8.38
N LYS A 124 6.70 28.84 8.93
CA LYS A 124 7.90 29.15 8.15
C LYS A 124 8.40 27.96 7.32
N LEU A 125 7.88 26.77 7.56
CA LEU A 125 8.35 25.52 6.97
C LEU A 125 7.39 24.99 5.89
N GLY A 126 6.25 25.64 5.69
CA GLY A 126 5.22 25.23 4.74
C GLY A 126 4.60 23.88 5.08
N VAL A 127 4.60 23.47 6.36
CA VAL A 127 4.06 22.16 6.76
C VAL A 127 2.53 22.17 6.83
N GLU A 128 1.89 23.33 6.85
CA GLU A 128 0.43 23.50 6.79
C GLU A 128 -0.03 24.07 5.43
N SER A 129 0.80 23.97 4.38
CA SER A 129 0.50 24.50 3.05
C SER A 129 -0.75 23.87 2.41
N GLU A 130 -0.98 22.59 2.69
CA GLU A 130 -2.10 21.82 2.14
C GLU A 130 -3.38 21.97 2.97
N ARG A 131 -3.25 21.95 4.31
CA ARG A 131 -4.29 22.21 5.30
C ARG A 131 -3.63 22.39 6.67
N LYS A 132 -4.40 22.89 7.64
CA LYS A 132 -3.94 23.03 9.03
C LYS A 132 -4.10 21.74 9.83
N PHE A 133 -3.23 21.51 10.81
CA PHE A 133 -3.37 20.44 11.79
C PHE A 133 -4.69 20.54 12.55
N SER A 134 -5.14 21.77 12.84
CA SER A 134 -6.39 22.01 13.55
C SER A 134 -7.64 21.54 12.79
N SER A 135 -7.57 21.39 11.47
CA SER A 135 -8.70 20.93 10.65
C SER A 135 -8.79 19.41 10.50
N LEU A 136 -7.83 18.64 11.03
CA LEU A 136 -7.84 17.18 10.94
C LEU A 136 -9.06 16.59 11.65
N VAL A 137 -9.63 15.54 11.04
CA VAL A 137 -10.70 14.74 11.66
C VAL A 137 -10.11 14.02 12.87
N ASP A 138 -10.78 14.10 14.03
CA ASP A 138 -10.25 13.57 15.28
C ASP A 138 -10.93 12.29 15.76
N HIS A 139 -12.22 12.07 15.44
CA HIS A 139 -13.03 10.99 16.01
C HIS A 139 -12.95 10.94 17.55
N LYS A 140 -12.88 12.10 18.23
CA LYS A 140 -12.75 12.16 19.70
C LYS A 140 -13.89 11.45 20.42
N THR A 141 -15.13 11.60 19.95
CA THR A 141 -16.30 10.95 20.56
C THR A 141 -16.18 9.44 20.45
N ASP A 142 -15.92 8.93 19.25
CA ASP A 142 -15.75 7.49 19.02
C ASP A 142 -14.59 6.90 19.83
N ILE A 143 -13.46 7.60 19.90
CA ILE A 143 -12.29 7.17 20.67
C ILE A 143 -12.59 7.16 22.17
N ARG A 144 -13.38 8.11 22.70
CA ARG A 144 -13.77 8.12 24.12
C ARG A 144 -14.65 6.92 24.50
N GLU A 145 -15.50 6.48 23.58
CA GLU A 145 -16.39 5.33 23.77
C GLU A 145 -15.69 3.98 23.52
N ASP A 146 -14.54 4.00 22.84
CA ASP A 146 -13.69 2.83 22.60
C ASP A 146 -12.78 2.54 23.80
N GLU A 147 -13.21 1.59 24.65
CA GLU A 147 -12.48 1.21 25.87
C GLU A 147 -11.03 0.80 25.63
N GLU A 148 -10.76 0.08 24.53
CA GLU A 148 -9.41 -0.40 24.23
C GLU A 148 -8.50 0.74 23.79
N LYS A 149 -9.00 1.67 22.97
CA LYS A 149 -8.23 2.87 22.60
C LYS A 149 -8.05 3.83 23.76
N MET A 150 -9.02 3.97 24.67
CA MET A 150 -8.83 4.77 25.89
C MET A 150 -7.79 4.15 26.82
N LYS A 151 -7.79 2.82 27.01
CA LYS A 151 -6.72 2.12 27.75
C LYS A 151 -5.35 2.35 27.09
N HIS A 152 -5.26 2.33 25.77
CA HIS A 152 -4.03 2.65 25.04
C HIS A 152 -3.60 4.11 25.24
N PHE A 153 -4.53 5.06 25.10
CA PHE A 153 -4.29 6.48 25.33
C PHE A 153 -3.69 6.75 26.73
N GLU A 154 -4.26 6.19 27.79
CA GLU A 154 -3.75 6.39 29.15
C GLU A 154 -2.32 5.85 29.33
N LYS A 155 -2.02 4.69 28.72
CA LYS A 155 -0.67 4.12 28.69
C LYS A 155 0.31 5.03 27.96
N ILE A 156 -0.08 5.56 26.80
CA ILE A 156 0.75 6.47 26.01
C ILE A 156 0.94 7.80 26.73
N PHE A 157 -0.11 8.40 27.31
CA PHE A 157 -0.03 9.64 28.08
C PHE A 157 0.94 9.51 29.26
N THR A 158 0.88 8.40 29.99
CA THR A 158 1.83 8.09 31.08
C THR A 158 3.28 8.05 30.57
N LYS A 159 3.54 7.34 29.46
CA LYS A 159 4.88 7.26 28.85
C LYS A 159 5.36 8.60 28.31
N MET A 160 4.46 9.40 27.75
CA MET A 160 4.72 10.76 27.29
C MET A 160 5.13 11.68 28.45
N GLY A 161 4.45 11.58 29.60
CA GLY A 161 4.82 12.31 30.82
C GLY A 161 6.24 11.97 31.30
N LEU A 162 6.64 10.69 31.25
CA LEU A 162 8.01 10.27 31.59
C LEU A 162 9.06 10.78 30.60
N PHE A 163 8.73 10.83 29.31
CA PHE A 163 9.66 11.23 28.25
C PHE A 163 9.82 12.75 28.12
N ARG A 164 8.71 13.49 28.18
CA ARG A 164 8.69 14.96 28.03
C ARG A 164 8.85 15.70 29.35
N LYS A 165 8.51 15.09 30.48
CA LYS A 165 8.60 15.69 31.82
C LYS A 165 7.90 17.04 31.89
N GLU A 166 8.61 18.11 32.23
CA GLU A 166 8.07 19.46 32.37
C GLU A 166 7.65 20.07 31.03
N GLU A 167 8.06 19.49 29.89
CA GLU A 167 7.62 19.89 28.53
C GLU A 167 6.33 19.19 28.07
N MET A 168 5.68 18.41 28.94
CA MET A 168 4.43 17.73 28.62
C MET A 168 3.28 18.75 28.60
N ILE A 169 2.42 18.63 27.59
CA ILE A 169 1.20 19.45 27.45
C ILE A 169 0.06 18.90 28.31
N GLU A 170 -1.00 19.69 28.48
CA GLU A 170 -2.18 19.29 29.24
C GLU A 170 -2.84 18.04 28.66
N LYS A 171 -3.42 17.20 29.52
CA LYS A 171 -3.98 15.89 29.12
C LYS A 171 -5.06 16.02 28.03
N GLY A 172 -5.89 17.07 28.11
CA GLY A 172 -6.93 17.35 27.12
C GLY A 172 -6.37 17.73 25.74
N GLU A 173 -5.30 18.53 25.72
CA GLU A 173 -4.59 18.90 24.49
C GLU A 173 -3.88 17.68 23.89
N PHE A 174 -3.24 16.87 24.74
CA PHE A 174 -2.64 15.62 24.30
C PHE A 174 -3.67 14.65 23.72
N PHE A 175 -4.88 14.59 24.29
CA PHE A 175 -5.96 13.77 23.75
C PHE A 175 -6.36 14.22 22.33
N ASP A 176 -6.42 15.53 22.05
CA ASP A 176 -6.65 16.05 20.70
C ASP A 176 -5.56 15.60 19.72
N VAL A 177 -4.29 15.73 20.13
CA VAL A 177 -3.15 15.29 19.31
C VAL A 177 -3.19 13.79 19.05
N PHE A 178 -3.44 12.99 20.08
CA PHE A 178 -3.53 11.54 19.98
C PHE A 178 -4.65 11.11 19.01
N CYS A 179 -5.82 11.73 19.13
CA CYS A 179 -6.97 11.44 18.27
C CYS A 179 -6.66 11.75 16.80
N LYS A 180 -6.23 12.97 16.49
CA LYS A 180 -5.87 13.38 15.13
C LYS A 180 -4.76 12.53 14.54
N ALA A 181 -3.71 12.24 15.30
CA ALA A 181 -2.62 11.39 14.84
C ALA A 181 -3.10 9.95 14.56
N SER A 182 -3.96 9.38 15.41
CA SER A 182 -4.49 8.02 15.24
C SER A 182 -5.29 7.85 13.95
N ILE A 183 -6.05 8.87 13.56
CA ILE A 183 -6.92 8.86 12.39
C ILE A 183 -6.16 9.19 11.09
N ASN A 184 -5.23 10.14 11.14
CA ASN A 184 -4.68 10.77 9.92
C ASN A 184 -3.24 10.33 9.59
N SER A 185 -2.58 9.56 10.46
CA SER A 185 -1.22 9.09 10.19
C SER A 185 -1.22 7.83 9.33
N HIS A 186 -0.20 7.71 8.47
CA HIS A 186 0.02 6.56 7.60
C HIS A 186 1.40 5.94 7.82
N SER A 187 1.51 4.65 7.50
CA SER A 187 2.78 3.93 7.51
C SER A 187 3.55 4.22 6.22
N ILE A 188 4.84 4.48 6.35
CA ILE A 188 5.78 4.65 5.23
C ILE A 188 6.41 3.30 4.92
N HIS A 189 6.39 2.93 3.65
CA HIS A 189 6.92 1.66 3.18
C HIS A 189 8.03 1.88 2.15
N THR A 190 8.93 0.91 2.02
CA THR A 190 9.76 0.78 0.81
C THR A 190 8.89 0.35 -0.37
N ASN A 191 9.40 0.49 -1.61
CA ASN A 191 8.70 -0.04 -2.81
C ASN A 191 8.60 -1.57 -2.82
N ALA A 192 9.37 -2.27 -1.97
CA ALA A 192 9.21 -3.70 -1.71
C ALA A 192 8.12 -4.03 -0.68
N GLY A 193 7.41 -3.03 -0.15
CA GLY A 193 6.31 -3.21 0.82
C GLY A 193 6.74 -3.29 2.29
N ASN A 194 8.05 -3.24 2.60
CA ASN A 194 8.51 -3.25 3.99
C ASN A 194 8.21 -1.92 4.68
N GLU A 195 7.51 -1.96 5.82
CA GLU A 195 7.26 -0.79 6.66
C GLU A 195 8.56 -0.30 7.32
N VAL A 196 8.82 1.01 7.20
CA VAL A 196 10.06 1.66 7.68
C VAL A 196 9.79 2.65 8.81
N GLY A 197 8.59 3.23 8.83
CA GLY A 197 8.26 4.33 9.71
C GLY A 197 6.81 4.77 9.56
N MET A 198 6.47 5.88 10.19
CA MET A 198 5.16 6.50 10.16
C MET A 198 5.27 7.99 9.88
N ALA A 199 4.25 8.55 9.25
CA ALA A 199 4.12 9.96 8.96
C ALA A 199 2.73 10.49 9.26
N LEU A 200 2.70 11.75 9.71
CA LEU A 200 1.53 12.60 9.61
C LEU A 200 1.81 13.57 8.47
N ASP A 201 1.12 13.40 7.36
CA ASP A 201 1.20 14.30 6.21
C ASP A 201 -0.17 14.91 5.99
N LEU A 202 -0.26 16.23 6.14
CA LEU A 202 -1.53 16.95 6.09
C LEU A 202 -2.13 16.98 4.68
N GLY A 203 -1.29 16.88 3.64
CA GLY A 203 -1.74 16.81 2.26
C GLY A 203 -2.34 15.45 1.93
N VAL A 204 -1.62 14.38 2.27
CA VAL A 204 -2.08 13.00 2.07
C VAL A 204 -3.35 12.70 2.87
N SER A 205 -3.50 13.27 4.08
CA SER A 205 -4.69 13.01 4.91
C SER A 205 -6.00 13.61 4.36
N LYS A 206 -5.97 14.30 3.22
CA LYS A 206 -7.17 14.79 2.52
C LYS A 206 -7.86 13.68 1.70
N TYR A 207 -7.14 12.65 1.30
CA TYR A 207 -7.64 11.66 0.34
C TYR A 207 -8.44 10.59 1.03
N ASN A 208 -9.70 10.44 0.60
CA ASN A 208 -10.60 9.45 1.15
C ASN A 208 -10.27 8.02 0.70
N HIS A 209 -10.82 7.08 1.45
CA HIS A 209 -10.69 5.67 1.17
C HIS A 209 -11.64 5.19 0.07
N SER A 210 -11.14 4.33 -0.82
CA SER A 210 -11.95 3.39 -1.59
C SER A 210 -11.28 2.02 -1.61
N CYS A 211 -12.09 0.95 -1.53
CA CYS A 211 -11.59 -0.42 -1.76
C CYS A 211 -11.39 -0.74 -3.25
N ARG A 212 -11.80 0.18 -4.13
CA ARG A 212 -11.41 0.27 -5.54
C ARG A 212 -10.67 1.60 -5.72
N PRO A 213 -9.44 1.73 -5.22
CA PRO A 213 -8.74 3.00 -5.23
C PRO A 213 -8.45 3.44 -6.67
N THR A 214 -8.51 4.74 -6.91
CA THR A 214 -8.17 5.34 -8.21
C THR A 214 -6.74 5.84 -8.24
N CYS A 215 -6.09 5.97 -7.08
CA CYS A 215 -4.70 6.36 -6.94
C CYS A 215 -3.92 5.43 -6.00
N SER A 216 -2.61 5.29 -6.25
CA SER A 216 -1.68 4.59 -5.37
C SER A 216 -0.68 5.56 -4.76
N MET A 217 -0.31 5.32 -3.49
CA MET A 217 0.77 6.01 -2.82
C MET A 217 2.09 5.26 -3.05
N VAL A 218 3.07 5.97 -3.59
CA VAL A 218 4.42 5.45 -3.87
C VAL A 218 5.40 6.28 -3.07
N PHE A 219 6.21 5.62 -2.27
CA PHE A 219 7.10 6.27 -1.31
C PHE A 219 8.53 6.32 -1.85
N ASP A 220 9.18 7.47 -1.69
CA ASP A 220 10.61 7.63 -1.83
C ASP A 220 11.16 8.29 -0.56
N GLY A 221 11.51 7.47 0.41
CA GLY A 221 11.72 7.94 1.77
C GLY A 221 10.40 8.44 2.37
N TYR A 222 10.38 9.67 2.91
CA TYR A 222 9.12 10.29 3.34
C TYR A 222 8.29 10.89 2.21
N ARG A 223 8.88 11.08 1.01
CA ARG A 223 8.17 11.69 -0.10
C ARG A 223 7.08 10.74 -0.58
N VAL A 224 5.88 11.26 -0.76
CA VAL A 224 4.75 10.52 -1.31
C VAL A 224 4.46 11.03 -2.71
N CYS A 225 4.50 10.14 -3.70
CA CYS A 225 3.95 10.37 -5.02
C CYS A 225 2.62 9.64 -5.14
N LEU A 226 1.54 10.40 -5.25
CA LEU A 226 0.21 9.89 -5.51
C LEU A 226 0.03 9.77 -7.03
N ARG A 227 -0.16 8.53 -7.50
CA ARG A 227 -0.23 8.23 -8.93
C ARG A 227 -1.59 7.65 -9.30
N PRO A 228 -2.29 8.21 -10.30
CA PRO A 228 -3.52 7.63 -10.81
C PRO A 228 -3.29 6.22 -11.38
N LEU A 229 -4.13 5.29 -10.98
CA LEU A 229 -4.16 3.89 -11.44
C LEU A 229 -5.15 3.66 -12.58
N VAL A 230 -6.00 4.64 -12.87
CA VAL A 230 -7.03 4.57 -13.91
C VAL A 230 -6.96 5.80 -14.80
N PRO A 231 -7.35 5.67 -16.09
CA PRO A 231 -7.50 6.83 -16.97
C PRO A 231 -8.52 7.83 -16.41
N GLY A 232 -8.39 9.11 -16.78
CA GLY A 232 -9.37 10.12 -16.44
C GLY A 232 -9.25 10.76 -15.05
N VAL A 233 -8.36 10.25 -14.18
CA VAL A 233 -8.22 10.76 -12.80
C VAL A 233 -7.03 11.69 -12.67
N ASP A 234 -7.27 12.85 -12.06
CA ASP A 234 -6.25 13.81 -11.61
C ASP A 234 -6.03 13.66 -10.10
N ALA A 235 -4.78 13.40 -9.70
CA ALA A 235 -4.44 13.26 -8.28
C ALA A 235 -4.60 14.55 -7.47
N GLU A 236 -4.70 15.73 -8.09
CA GLU A 236 -5.02 16.98 -7.40
C GLU A 236 -6.51 17.04 -6.97
N ASN A 237 -7.40 16.33 -7.66
CA ASN A 237 -8.83 16.33 -7.37
C ASN A 237 -9.20 15.27 -6.31
N THR A 238 -9.35 15.70 -5.06
CA THR A 238 -9.67 14.82 -3.92
C THR A 238 -11.06 14.17 -4.00
N GLU A 239 -11.95 14.64 -4.88
CA GLU A 239 -13.28 14.03 -5.09
C GLU A 239 -13.23 12.82 -6.04
N GLU A 240 -12.20 12.71 -6.87
CA GLU A 240 -12.01 11.63 -7.83
C GLU A 240 -10.81 10.72 -7.45
N ALA A 241 -9.84 11.27 -6.72
CA ALA A 241 -8.66 10.56 -6.24
C ALA A 241 -8.94 9.89 -4.88
N PHE A 242 -9.07 8.57 -4.91
CA PHE A 242 -9.24 7.73 -3.73
C PHE A 242 -8.02 6.83 -3.53
N ILE A 243 -7.58 6.73 -2.28
CA ILE A 243 -6.50 5.82 -1.88
C ILE A 243 -7.06 4.63 -1.10
N SER A 244 -6.23 3.59 -0.91
CA SER A 244 -6.58 2.54 0.03
C SER A 244 -5.89 2.75 1.37
N TYR A 245 -6.65 2.69 2.47
CA TYR A 245 -6.14 2.75 3.83
C TYR A 245 -5.72 1.36 4.36
N ILE A 246 -6.18 0.32 3.66
CA ILE A 246 -6.07 -1.07 4.05
C ILE A 246 -5.57 -1.92 2.87
N ASP A 247 -5.27 -3.17 3.15
CA ASP A 247 -5.03 -4.18 2.11
C ASP A 247 -6.36 -4.56 1.43
N VAL A 248 -6.51 -4.20 0.15
CA VAL A 248 -7.71 -4.50 -0.65
C VAL A 248 -7.75 -5.96 -1.12
N GLY A 249 -6.66 -6.73 -1.01
CA GLY A 249 -6.61 -8.17 -1.30
C GLY A 249 -7.32 -9.04 -0.25
N ARG A 250 -8.44 -8.56 0.30
CA ARG A 250 -9.20 -9.15 1.41
C ARG A 250 -10.70 -9.14 1.12
N SER A 251 -11.44 -10.00 1.81
CA SER A 251 -12.89 -10.08 1.74
C SER A 251 -13.57 -8.79 2.20
N LYS A 252 -14.81 -8.57 1.75
CA LYS A 252 -15.66 -7.44 2.15
C LYS A 252 -15.80 -7.31 3.68
N TYR A 253 -16.00 -8.43 4.37
CA TYR A 253 -16.10 -8.49 5.83
C TYR A 253 -14.83 -7.96 6.51
N VAL A 254 -13.66 -8.50 6.14
CA VAL A 254 -12.39 -8.09 6.73
C VAL A 254 -12.07 -6.63 6.42
N ARG A 255 -12.29 -6.18 5.18
CA ARG A 255 -12.07 -4.78 4.79
C ARG A 255 -12.91 -3.82 5.64
N ARG A 256 -14.21 -4.07 5.80
CA ARG A 256 -15.10 -3.22 6.62
C ARG A 256 -14.74 -3.28 8.10
N ARG A 257 -14.37 -4.45 8.63
CA ARG A 257 -13.90 -4.59 10.01
C ARG A 257 -12.64 -3.75 10.26
N ASP A 258 -11.65 -3.84 9.39
CA ASP A 258 -10.37 -3.14 9.53
C ASP A 258 -10.56 -1.60 9.40
N LEU A 259 -11.49 -1.16 8.53
CA LEU A 259 -11.84 0.26 8.41
C LEU A 259 -12.58 0.78 9.65
N LYS A 260 -13.57 0.04 10.13
CA LYS A 260 -14.37 0.43 11.29
C LYS A 260 -13.53 0.48 12.57
N SER A 261 -12.61 -0.45 12.77
CA SER A 261 -11.78 -0.50 13.98
C SER A 261 -10.83 0.70 14.09
N ARG A 262 -10.29 1.20 12.97
CA ARG A 262 -9.31 2.29 12.99
C ARG A 262 -9.92 3.66 12.66
N TRP A 263 -10.84 3.75 11.71
CA TRP A 263 -11.42 5.00 11.19
C TRP A 263 -12.93 5.15 11.43
N TYR A 264 -13.58 4.22 12.13
CA TYR A 264 -14.97 4.34 12.60
C TYR A 264 -16.04 4.53 11.50
N PHE A 265 -15.77 4.13 10.25
CA PHE A 265 -16.76 4.19 9.18
C PHE A 265 -16.93 2.84 8.47
N ASN A 266 -18.09 2.67 7.82
CA ASN A 266 -18.37 1.55 6.93
C ASN A 266 -18.19 2.00 5.47
N CYS A 267 -17.36 1.31 4.71
CA CYS A 267 -17.15 1.66 3.31
C CYS A 267 -18.31 1.20 2.40
N GLU A 268 -18.80 2.13 1.58
CA GLU A 268 -19.89 1.95 0.60
C GLU A 268 -19.41 2.20 -0.85
N CYS A 269 -18.09 2.11 -1.10
CA CYS A 269 -17.55 2.26 -2.45
C CYS A 269 -18.09 1.20 -3.41
N THR A 270 -17.89 1.43 -4.72
CA THR A 270 -18.38 0.56 -5.81
C THR A 270 -18.06 -0.91 -5.58
N ARG A 271 -16.85 -1.26 -5.10
CA ARG A 271 -16.49 -2.64 -4.79
C ARG A 271 -17.18 -3.22 -3.56
N CYS A 272 -17.40 -2.42 -2.51
CA CYS A 272 -18.14 -2.90 -1.33
C CYS A 272 -19.61 -3.19 -1.66
N MET A 273 -20.15 -2.53 -2.68
CA MET A 273 -21.53 -2.68 -3.15
C MET A 273 -21.67 -3.66 -4.33
N ASP A 274 -20.55 -4.21 -4.81
CA ASP A 274 -20.51 -5.14 -5.93
C ASP A 274 -20.87 -6.58 -5.47
N PRO A 275 -21.93 -7.19 -6.02
CA PRO A 275 -22.27 -8.59 -5.73
C PRO A 275 -21.21 -9.57 -6.27
N GLU A 276 -20.44 -9.22 -7.30
CA GLU A 276 -19.39 -10.11 -7.81
C GLU A 276 -18.26 -10.31 -6.80
N ASP A 277 -18.08 -9.39 -5.83
CA ASP A 277 -17.11 -9.53 -4.75
C ASP A 277 -17.41 -10.75 -3.85
N ASP A 278 -18.64 -11.26 -3.84
CA ASP A 278 -19.05 -12.42 -3.03
C ASP A 278 -18.45 -13.73 -3.53
N ALA A 279 -17.98 -13.79 -4.79
CA ALA A 279 -17.23 -14.94 -5.30
C ALA A 279 -15.83 -15.08 -4.66
N LEU A 280 -15.33 -14.05 -3.98
CA LEU A 280 -14.08 -14.09 -3.22
C LEU A 280 -14.21 -14.85 -1.90
N THR A 281 -15.42 -15.14 -1.42
CA THR A 281 -15.68 -15.90 -0.20
C THR A 281 -16.38 -17.22 -0.47
N ALA A 282 -16.44 -17.63 -1.74
CA ALA A 282 -17.07 -18.88 -2.15
C ALA A 282 -16.48 -20.12 -1.47
N ILE A 283 -17.35 -21.09 -1.18
CA ILE A 283 -17.02 -22.38 -0.59
C ILE A 283 -17.19 -23.49 -1.64
N ARG A 284 -16.67 -24.69 -1.35
CA ARG A 284 -16.80 -25.83 -2.27
C ARG A 284 -18.22 -26.38 -2.27
N CYS A 285 -18.61 -26.90 -3.43
CA CYS A 285 -19.76 -27.77 -3.52
C CYS A 285 -19.52 -29.07 -2.74
N ALA A 286 -20.57 -29.59 -2.09
CA ALA A 286 -20.53 -30.89 -1.42
C ALA A 286 -20.35 -32.07 -2.40
N ASN A 287 -20.64 -31.88 -3.69
CA ASN A 287 -20.31 -32.85 -4.73
C ASN A 287 -18.83 -32.68 -5.15
N PRO A 288 -17.94 -33.65 -4.87
CA PRO A 288 -16.51 -33.53 -5.16
C PRO A 288 -16.17 -33.39 -6.65
N SER A 289 -17.08 -33.84 -7.53
CA SER A 289 -16.93 -33.73 -8.99
C SER A 289 -17.46 -32.40 -9.55
N CYS A 290 -17.97 -31.50 -8.69
CA CYS A 290 -18.49 -30.20 -9.07
C CYS A 290 -17.51 -29.08 -8.66
N ASP A 291 -17.12 -28.27 -9.64
CA ASP A 291 -16.24 -27.10 -9.50
C ASP A 291 -17.01 -25.78 -9.40
N ALA A 292 -18.34 -25.82 -9.28
CA ALA A 292 -19.12 -24.60 -9.15
C ALA A 292 -18.92 -23.98 -7.76
N PRO A 293 -18.73 -22.65 -7.67
CA PRO A 293 -18.64 -21.97 -6.40
C PRO A 293 -20.01 -21.96 -5.70
N ILE A 294 -19.99 -22.10 -4.38
CA ILE A 294 -21.15 -21.88 -3.52
C ILE A 294 -20.94 -20.53 -2.84
N LEU A 295 -21.79 -19.56 -3.15
CA LEU A 295 -21.64 -18.19 -2.66
C LEU A 295 -22.14 -18.08 -1.22
N THR A 296 -21.30 -17.49 -0.37
CA THR A 296 -21.60 -17.12 1.01
C THR A 296 -20.57 -16.09 1.46
N SER A 297 -20.79 -15.42 2.58
CA SER A 297 -19.78 -14.59 3.25
C SER A 297 -19.57 -15.01 4.71
N GLU A 298 -18.55 -14.49 5.35
CA GLU A 298 -18.25 -14.78 6.76
C GLU A 298 -19.41 -14.39 7.70
N THR A 299 -20.30 -13.49 7.29
CA THR A 299 -21.39 -12.96 8.12
C THR A 299 -22.78 -13.26 7.57
N GLU A 300 -22.88 -14.04 6.50
CA GLU A 300 -24.17 -14.40 5.92
C GLU A 300 -24.94 -15.37 6.81
N GLU A 301 -26.27 -15.32 6.73
CA GLU A 301 -27.14 -16.21 7.49
C GLU A 301 -26.81 -17.67 7.17
N LEU A 302 -26.79 -18.49 8.22
CA LEU A 302 -26.53 -19.93 8.09
C LEU A 302 -27.77 -20.60 7.53
N MET A 303 -27.64 -21.22 6.35
CA MET A 303 -28.71 -21.96 5.70
C MET A 303 -28.15 -23.02 4.75
N ASN A 304 -29.00 -23.94 4.33
CA ASN A 304 -28.70 -24.89 3.26
C ASN A 304 -28.62 -24.16 1.91
N ILE A 305 -27.57 -24.44 1.13
CA ILE A 305 -27.34 -23.79 -0.17
C ILE A 305 -27.30 -24.85 -1.28
N ALA A 306 -28.24 -24.76 -2.23
CA ALA A 306 -28.24 -25.63 -3.39
C ALA A 306 -27.25 -25.12 -4.45
N CYS A 307 -26.37 -26.00 -4.92
CA CYS A 307 -25.45 -25.67 -6.00
C CYS A 307 -26.19 -25.36 -7.30
N ASP A 308 -25.92 -24.22 -7.93
CA ASP A 308 -26.58 -23.84 -9.18
C ASP A 308 -26.32 -24.81 -10.34
N LYS A 309 -25.14 -25.45 -10.35
CA LYS A 309 -24.70 -26.38 -11.41
C LYS A 309 -25.23 -27.80 -11.23
N CYS A 310 -24.94 -28.44 -10.08
CA CYS A 310 -25.25 -29.86 -9.88
C CYS A 310 -26.46 -30.12 -8.96
N LYS A 311 -27.06 -29.06 -8.40
CA LYS A 311 -28.20 -29.10 -7.46
C LYS A 311 -27.95 -29.83 -6.14
N THR A 312 -26.73 -30.33 -5.90
CA THR A 312 -26.33 -30.85 -4.58
C THR A 312 -26.44 -29.74 -3.54
N VAL A 313 -27.07 -30.06 -2.42
CA VAL A 313 -27.22 -29.15 -1.29
C VAL A 313 -25.97 -29.23 -0.41
N VAL A 314 -25.40 -28.06 -0.11
CA VAL A 314 -24.43 -27.90 0.97
C VAL A 314 -25.21 -27.61 2.24
N GLU A 315 -25.03 -28.45 3.26
CA GLU A 315 -25.76 -28.34 4.52
C GLU A 315 -25.28 -27.14 5.35
N GLU A 316 -26.17 -26.58 6.16
CA GLU A 316 -25.91 -25.45 7.05
C GLU A 316 -24.66 -25.67 7.92
N SER A 317 -24.42 -26.90 8.39
CA SER A 317 -23.23 -27.25 9.18
C SER A 317 -21.92 -27.09 8.41
N ASP A 318 -21.92 -27.38 7.11
CA ASP A 318 -20.74 -27.25 6.26
C ASP A 318 -20.48 -25.78 5.91
N VAL A 319 -21.56 -25.02 5.65
CA VAL A 319 -21.50 -23.55 5.49
C VAL A 319 -20.91 -22.91 6.74
N LYS A 320 -21.42 -23.28 7.92
CA LYS A 320 -20.92 -22.80 9.21
C LYS A 320 -19.44 -23.11 9.39
N THR A 321 -19.04 -24.36 9.13
CA THR A 321 -17.64 -24.79 9.24
C THR A 321 -16.72 -23.93 8.35
N ALA A 322 -17.12 -23.67 7.11
CA ALA A 322 -16.35 -22.85 6.20
C ALA A 322 -16.28 -21.37 6.64
N GLN A 323 -17.40 -20.78 7.09
CA GLN A 323 -17.44 -19.41 7.60
C GLN A 323 -16.57 -19.22 8.86
N GLU A 324 -16.66 -20.15 9.81
CA GLU A 324 -15.82 -20.15 11.02
C GLU A 324 -14.34 -20.33 10.68
N TYR A 325 -14.03 -21.18 9.71
CA TYR A 325 -12.65 -21.37 9.26
C TYR A 325 -12.07 -20.10 8.63
N MET A 326 -12.82 -19.41 7.76
CA MET A 326 -12.41 -18.10 7.20
C MET A 326 -12.13 -17.06 8.29
N LYS A 327 -12.97 -16.99 9.34
CA LYS A 327 -12.75 -16.10 10.48
C LYS A 327 -11.53 -16.47 11.32
N SER A 328 -11.17 -17.75 11.38
CA SER A 328 -10.03 -18.25 12.14
C SER A 328 -8.67 -17.98 11.47
N LEU A 329 -8.66 -17.76 10.15
CA LEU A 329 -7.44 -17.53 9.39
C LEU A 329 -6.82 -16.17 9.75
N PRO A 330 -5.48 -16.11 9.87
CA PRO A 330 -4.81 -14.88 10.26
C PRO A 330 -4.95 -13.82 9.18
N ALA A 331 -5.11 -12.56 9.62
CA ALA A 331 -5.24 -11.42 8.72
C ALA A 331 -3.96 -11.17 7.91
N SER A 332 -2.79 -11.49 8.47
CA SER A 332 -1.48 -11.37 7.83
C SER A 332 -0.60 -12.55 8.22
N PHE A 333 0.31 -12.94 7.33
CA PHE A 333 1.29 -13.98 7.59
C PHE A 333 2.63 -13.33 7.88
N ASP A 334 3.29 -13.77 8.95
CA ASP A 334 4.68 -13.41 9.21
C ASP A 334 5.55 -14.01 8.09
N PRO A 335 6.43 -13.22 7.43
CA PRO A 335 7.40 -13.77 6.48
C PRO A 335 8.31 -14.87 7.05
N GLN A 336 8.47 -14.94 8.38
CA GLN A 336 9.21 -15.98 9.09
C GLN A 336 8.33 -17.17 9.50
N CYS A 337 7.05 -17.18 9.13
CA CYS A 337 6.14 -18.28 9.42
C CYS A 337 6.66 -19.60 8.80
N PRO A 338 6.79 -20.69 9.58
CA PRO A 338 7.20 -21.97 9.05
C PRO A 338 6.29 -22.46 7.92
N ALA A 339 6.89 -22.94 6.83
CA ALA A 339 6.17 -23.40 5.65
C ALA A 339 5.14 -24.49 5.96
N ASP A 340 5.40 -25.37 6.94
CA ASP A 340 4.50 -26.47 7.28
C ASP A 340 3.20 -25.99 7.93
N ILE A 341 3.23 -24.89 8.69
CA ILE A 341 2.01 -24.26 9.22
C ILE A 341 1.14 -23.75 8.06
N LEU A 342 1.75 -23.10 7.08
CA LEU A 342 1.04 -22.59 5.91
C LEU A 342 0.46 -23.73 5.05
N LYS A 343 1.20 -24.84 4.90
CA LYS A 343 0.70 -26.05 4.21
C LYS A 343 -0.49 -26.67 4.94
N ASP A 344 -0.44 -26.75 6.27
CA ASP A 344 -1.55 -27.30 7.07
C ASP A 344 -2.80 -26.44 6.97
N LEU A 345 -2.64 -25.11 7.03
CA LEU A 345 -3.74 -24.17 6.82
C LEU A 345 -4.29 -24.28 5.40
N LEU A 346 -3.42 -24.30 4.38
CA LEU A 346 -3.85 -24.44 3.00
C LEU A 346 -4.58 -25.75 2.74
N SER A 347 -4.09 -26.88 3.27
CA SER A 347 -4.72 -28.19 3.14
C SER A 347 -6.13 -28.23 3.77
N LYS A 348 -6.32 -27.58 4.92
CA LYS A 348 -7.64 -27.43 5.53
C LYS A 348 -8.54 -26.50 4.72
N ALA A 349 -8.01 -25.37 4.25
CA ALA A 349 -8.73 -24.42 3.41
C ALA A 349 -9.22 -25.09 2.13
N GLU A 350 -8.36 -25.84 1.44
CA GLU A 350 -8.68 -26.49 0.17
C GLU A 350 -9.71 -27.62 0.30
N LYS A 351 -10.03 -28.09 1.50
CA LYS A 351 -11.13 -29.05 1.74
C LYS A 351 -12.51 -28.39 1.74
N VAL A 352 -12.61 -27.14 2.19
CA VAL A 352 -13.91 -26.47 2.43
C VAL A 352 -14.12 -25.23 1.56
N LEU A 353 -13.04 -24.52 1.20
CA LEU A 353 -13.09 -23.28 0.43
C LEU A 353 -12.85 -23.52 -1.05
N HIS A 354 -13.59 -22.79 -1.89
CA HIS A 354 -13.43 -22.86 -3.34
C HIS A 354 -12.05 -22.30 -3.75
N PRO A 355 -11.40 -22.78 -4.83
CA PRO A 355 -10.12 -22.24 -5.28
C PRO A 355 -10.10 -20.73 -5.61
N SER A 356 -11.25 -20.13 -5.93
CA SER A 356 -11.39 -18.67 -6.14
C SER A 356 -11.37 -17.86 -4.84
N ASN A 357 -11.52 -18.53 -3.70
CA ASN A 357 -11.63 -17.88 -2.40
C ASN A 357 -10.34 -17.11 -2.05
N VAL A 358 -10.49 -15.86 -1.61
CA VAL A 358 -9.38 -14.95 -1.31
C VAL A 358 -8.46 -15.49 -0.20
N TYR A 359 -8.99 -16.24 0.75
CA TYR A 359 -8.18 -16.87 1.79
C TYR A 359 -7.25 -17.96 1.22
N VAL A 360 -7.73 -18.75 0.27
CA VAL A 360 -6.94 -19.77 -0.44
C VAL A 360 -5.83 -19.08 -1.25
N ALA A 361 -6.18 -18.03 -1.99
CA ALA A 361 -5.20 -17.25 -2.76
C ALA A 361 -4.10 -16.67 -1.85
N ARG A 362 -4.48 -16.06 -0.71
CA ARG A 362 -3.52 -15.51 0.26
C ARG A 362 -2.62 -16.58 0.89
N LEU A 363 -3.15 -17.74 1.26
CA LEU A 363 -2.36 -18.84 1.80
C LEU A 363 -1.33 -19.36 0.78
N ARG A 364 -1.72 -19.48 -0.49
CA ARG A 364 -0.81 -19.83 -1.58
C ARG A 364 0.26 -18.77 -1.81
N THR A 365 -0.11 -17.49 -1.82
CA THR A 365 0.84 -16.38 -1.90
C THR A 365 1.84 -16.44 -0.74
N ALA A 366 1.37 -16.60 0.50
CA ALA A 366 2.25 -16.68 1.68
C ALA A 366 3.20 -17.89 1.60
N LEU A 367 2.69 -19.06 1.23
CA LEU A 367 3.51 -20.27 1.11
C LEU A 367 4.57 -20.11 -0.01
N PHE A 368 4.22 -19.48 -1.13
CA PHE A 368 5.17 -19.15 -2.19
C PHE A 368 6.30 -18.23 -1.70
N HIS A 369 5.97 -17.19 -0.92
CA HIS A 369 6.97 -16.28 -0.37
C HIS A 369 7.97 -16.99 0.56
N VAL A 370 7.52 -17.95 1.37
CA VAL A 370 8.38 -18.68 2.32
C VAL A 370 9.21 -19.76 1.63
N THR A 371 8.66 -20.44 0.63
CA THR A 371 9.31 -21.60 0.01
C THR A 371 10.16 -21.27 -1.21
N GLY A 372 9.90 -20.14 -1.88
CA GLY A 372 10.53 -19.76 -3.15
C GLY A 372 10.26 -20.73 -4.32
N THR A 373 9.63 -21.87 -4.04
CA THR A 373 9.32 -22.99 -4.93
C THR A 373 8.14 -23.75 -4.35
N LEU A 374 7.06 -23.85 -5.12
CA LEU A 374 5.99 -24.81 -4.86
C LEU A 374 6.14 -25.88 -5.93
N THR A 375 6.05 -27.16 -5.53
CA THR A 375 6.33 -28.34 -6.36
C THR A 375 5.94 -28.15 -7.82
N MET A 376 6.92 -28.37 -8.73
CA MET A 376 6.98 -27.91 -10.12
C MET A 376 5.73 -28.19 -10.98
N ASP A 377 4.89 -29.15 -10.62
CA ASP A 377 3.81 -29.64 -11.48
C ASP A 377 2.57 -28.71 -11.53
N ASN A 378 2.36 -27.82 -10.55
CA ASN A 378 1.14 -26.98 -10.45
C ASN A 378 1.37 -25.46 -10.43
N LEU A 379 2.60 -24.99 -10.66
CA LEU A 379 2.99 -23.58 -10.48
C LEU A 379 2.19 -22.60 -11.37
N SER A 380 2.01 -22.93 -12.66
CA SER A 380 1.29 -22.07 -13.62
C SER A 380 -0.21 -21.95 -13.31
N SER A 381 -0.85 -23.07 -12.96
CA SER A 381 -2.26 -23.11 -12.53
C SER A 381 -2.49 -22.27 -11.27
N MET A 382 -1.58 -22.36 -10.30
CA MET A 382 -1.66 -21.58 -9.07
C MET A 382 -1.50 -20.08 -9.33
N HIS A 383 -0.47 -19.66 -10.09
CA HIS A 383 -0.27 -18.24 -10.38
C HIS A 383 -1.44 -17.65 -11.17
N THR A 384 -2.05 -18.43 -12.06
CA THR A 384 -3.26 -18.03 -12.78
C THR A 384 -4.44 -17.84 -11.83
N GLN A 385 -4.63 -18.72 -10.84
CA GLN A 385 -5.69 -18.59 -9.85
C GLN A 385 -5.50 -17.37 -8.93
N ILE A 386 -4.27 -17.14 -8.44
CA ILE A 386 -3.94 -15.93 -7.66
C ILE A 386 -4.17 -14.68 -8.51
N TYR A 387 -3.73 -14.69 -9.78
CA TYR A 387 -3.95 -13.58 -10.71
C TYR A 387 -5.43 -13.28 -10.94
N ASN A 388 -6.28 -14.32 -11.09
CA ASN A 388 -7.73 -14.15 -11.20
C ASN A 388 -8.33 -13.51 -9.95
N ASN A 389 -7.90 -13.93 -8.76
CA ASN A 389 -8.32 -13.31 -7.51
C ASN A 389 -7.86 -11.84 -7.40
N TYR A 390 -6.62 -11.55 -7.83
CA TYR A 390 -6.06 -10.20 -7.80
C TYR A 390 -6.79 -9.25 -8.74
N LYS A 391 -7.17 -9.70 -9.94
CA LYS A 391 -7.98 -8.91 -10.88
C LYS A 391 -9.33 -8.47 -10.28
N MET A 392 -9.91 -9.29 -9.39
CA MET A 392 -11.13 -8.93 -8.68
C MET A 392 -10.87 -7.93 -7.54
N CYS A 393 -9.75 -8.07 -6.84
CA CYS A 393 -9.42 -7.28 -5.66
C CYS A 393 -8.80 -5.91 -5.94
N PHE A 394 -7.93 -5.82 -6.94
CA PHE A 394 -7.06 -4.68 -7.20
C PHE A 394 -7.44 -3.96 -8.50
N PRO A 395 -7.18 -2.64 -8.62
CA PRO A 395 -7.19 -1.95 -9.92
C PRO A 395 -6.25 -2.63 -10.93
N LYS A 396 -6.58 -2.53 -12.22
CA LYS A 396 -5.79 -3.17 -13.30
C LYS A 396 -4.32 -2.77 -13.28
N ALA A 397 -4.04 -1.49 -13.00
CA ALA A 397 -2.69 -0.95 -12.94
C ALA A 397 -2.05 -1.01 -11.54
N ASP A 398 -2.57 -1.84 -10.61
CA ASP A 398 -1.98 -1.98 -9.28
C ASP A 398 -0.70 -2.83 -9.30
N ARG A 399 0.29 -2.44 -8.50
CA ARG A 399 1.59 -3.12 -8.42
C ARG A 399 1.49 -4.62 -8.09
N HIS A 400 0.52 -5.05 -7.27
CA HIS A 400 0.38 -6.47 -6.92
C HIS A 400 0.03 -7.31 -8.16
N VAL A 401 -0.75 -6.74 -9.08
CA VAL A 401 -1.06 -7.35 -10.38
C VAL A 401 0.22 -7.46 -11.20
N GLY A 402 1.03 -6.39 -11.28
CA GLY A 402 2.31 -6.39 -11.99
C GLY A 402 3.31 -7.43 -11.46
N PHE A 403 3.47 -7.55 -10.14
CA PHE A 403 4.31 -8.58 -9.53
C PHE A 403 3.80 -9.99 -9.80
N GLN A 404 2.49 -10.20 -9.73
CA GLN A 404 1.90 -11.51 -10.01
C GLN A 404 2.11 -11.92 -11.48
N LEU A 405 2.03 -10.97 -12.41
CA LEU A 405 2.38 -11.20 -13.82
C LEU A 405 3.85 -11.59 -13.98
N LEU A 406 4.78 -10.96 -13.25
CA LEU A 406 6.18 -11.37 -13.29
C LEU A 406 6.43 -12.77 -12.73
N HIS A 407 5.64 -13.22 -11.76
CA HIS A 407 5.72 -14.61 -11.32
C HIS A 407 5.27 -15.59 -12.42
N ILE A 408 4.24 -15.24 -13.19
CA ILE A 408 3.81 -16.01 -14.38
C ILE A 408 4.94 -16.02 -15.42
N VAL A 409 5.50 -14.86 -15.75
CA VAL A 409 6.63 -14.71 -16.69
C VAL A 409 7.80 -15.59 -16.29
N LYS A 410 8.20 -15.55 -15.02
CA LYS A 410 9.29 -16.38 -14.49
C LYS A 410 9.00 -17.87 -14.68
N ALA A 411 7.80 -18.33 -14.31
CA ALA A 411 7.41 -19.74 -14.45
C ALA A 411 7.42 -20.21 -15.92
N LEU A 412 6.99 -19.36 -16.86
CA LEU A 412 7.00 -19.66 -18.29
C LEU A 412 8.44 -19.71 -18.85
N ILE A 413 9.31 -18.78 -18.44
CA ILE A 413 10.74 -18.77 -18.85
C ILE A 413 11.46 -20.02 -18.36
N GLU A 414 11.19 -20.47 -17.14
CA GLU A 414 11.75 -21.71 -16.59
C GLU A 414 11.37 -22.93 -17.46
N LYS A 415 10.14 -22.94 -17.98
CA LYS A 415 9.62 -23.95 -18.93
C LYS A 415 10.07 -23.77 -20.38
N ASP A 416 10.84 -22.72 -20.69
CA ASP A 416 11.21 -22.30 -22.06
C ASP A 416 10.03 -21.81 -22.94
N GLU A 417 8.91 -21.45 -22.33
CA GLU A 417 7.70 -20.94 -22.98
C GLU A 417 7.79 -19.40 -23.18
N ARG A 418 8.88 -18.93 -23.81
CA ARG A 418 9.21 -17.48 -23.91
C ARG A 418 8.18 -16.66 -24.69
N ASP A 419 7.62 -17.22 -25.76
CA ASP A 419 6.60 -16.55 -26.57
C ASP A 419 5.30 -16.33 -25.76
N GLU A 420 4.97 -17.25 -24.84
CA GLU A 420 3.82 -17.09 -23.92
C GLU A 420 4.14 -16.11 -22.78
N ALA A 421 5.41 -16.03 -22.34
CA ALA A 421 5.84 -15.10 -21.31
C ALA A 421 5.80 -13.62 -21.76
N MET A 422 6.04 -13.36 -23.04
CA MET A 422 6.15 -12.02 -23.62
C MET A 422 4.95 -11.09 -23.31
N PRO A 423 3.68 -11.47 -23.57
CA PRO A 423 2.54 -10.59 -23.30
C PRO A 423 2.39 -10.26 -21.81
N TYR A 424 2.68 -11.20 -20.91
CA TYR A 424 2.63 -10.95 -19.46
C TYR A 424 3.73 -9.98 -19.01
N ALA A 425 4.93 -10.07 -19.62
CA ALA A 425 6.01 -9.13 -19.36
C ALA A 425 5.66 -7.71 -19.85
N PHE A 426 5.01 -7.60 -21.01
CA PHE A 426 4.50 -6.32 -21.54
C PHE A 426 3.48 -5.69 -20.61
N ASP A 427 2.49 -6.46 -20.16
CA ASP A 427 1.47 -5.97 -19.22
C ASP A 427 2.09 -5.55 -17.88
N ALA A 428 3.02 -6.34 -17.33
CA ALA A 428 3.73 -5.99 -16.10
C ALA A 428 4.54 -4.69 -16.25
N MET A 429 5.22 -4.50 -17.38
CA MET A 429 5.96 -3.28 -17.72
C MET A 429 5.02 -2.06 -17.68
N ASN A 430 3.89 -2.12 -18.38
CA ASN A 430 2.92 -1.02 -18.42
C ASN A 430 2.36 -0.69 -17.04
N ILE A 431 2.10 -1.71 -16.22
CA ILE A 431 1.65 -1.52 -14.83
C ILE A 431 2.72 -0.80 -14.00
N PHE A 432 3.99 -1.20 -14.12
CA PHE A 432 5.08 -0.57 -13.38
C PHE A 432 5.42 0.83 -13.85
N GLU A 433 5.23 1.15 -15.12
CA GLU A 433 5.29 2.52 -15.62
C GLU A 433 4.28 3.42 -14.90
N VAL A 434 3.01 2.98 -14.84
CA VAL A 434 1.94 3.71 -14.15
C VAL A 434 2.24 3.83 -12.65
N CYS A 435 2.55 2.71 -12.01
CA CYS A 435 2.77 2.62 -10.57
C CYS A 435 4.03 3.33 -10.08
N PHE A 436 5.14 3.31 -10.81
CA PHE A 436 6.42 3.77 -10.28
C PHE A 436 7.05 4.89 -11.11
N GLY A 437 6.75 4.95 -12.42
CA GLY A 437 7.36 5.89 -13.36
C GLY A 437 8.49 5.29 -14.17
N LEU A 438 8.85 6.00 -15.24
CA LEU A 438 9.85 5.59 -16.23
C LEU A 438 11.27 5.51 -15.66
N ASP A 439 11.55 6.27 -14.60
CA ASP A 439 12.83 6.33 -13.90
C ASP A 439 13.00 5.24 -12.84
N HIS A 440 11.96 4.43 -12.57
CA HIS A 440 12.03 3.43 -11.52
C HIS A 440 12.72 2.14 -12.00
N PRO A 441 13.63 1.54 -11.19
CA PRO A 441 14.31 0.29 -11.55
C PRO A 441 13.36 -0.86 -11.92
N TYR A 442 12.21 -0.95 -11.27
CA TYR A 442 11.21 -1.99 -11.56
C TYR A 442 10.67 -1.90 -12.99
N TYR A 443 10.39 -0.68 -13.46
CA TYR A 443 9.98 -0.45 -14.85
C TYR A 443 11.13 -0.77 -15.79
N LEU A 444 12.32 -0.20 -15.55
CA LEU A 444 13.47 -0.33 -16.45
C LEU A 444 13.93 -1.79 -16.64
N GLN A 445 13.98 -2.57 -15.56
CA GLN A 445 14.33 -4.00 -15.65
C GLN A 445 13.24 -4.80 -16.36
N THR A 446 11.97 -4.50 -16.12
CA THR A 446 10.86 -5.18 -16.80
C THR A 446 10.76 -4.80 -18.28
N LEU A 447 11.05 -3.55 -18.63
CA LEU A 447 11.21 -3.07 -20.01
C LEU A 447 12.33 -3.84 -20.72
N ALA A 448 13.48 -4.00 -20.06
CA ALA A 448 14.58 -4.80 -20.60
C ALA A 448 14.14 -6.26 -20.83
N LEU A 449 13.51 -6.89 -19.83
CA LEU A 449 12.99 -8.26 -19.92
C LEU A 449 12.04 -8.43 -21.12
N TRP A 450 11.03 -7.57 -21.21
CA TRP A 450 10.08 -7.59 -22.33
C TRP A 450 10.79 -7.40 -23.67
N THR A 451 11.75 -6.46 -23.77
CA THR A 451 12.51 -6.20 -25.01
C THR A 451 13.28 -7.44 -25.46
N TYR A 452 13.94 -8.17 -24.54
CA TYR A 452 14.65 -9.41 -24.87
C TYR A 452 13.70 -10.48 -25.39
N LEU A 453 12.52 -10.62 -24.78
CA LEU A 453 11.48 -11.57 -25.19
C LEU A 453 10.89 -11.21 -26.56
N GLU A 454 10.49 -9.94 -26.76
CA GLU A 454 9.87 -9.45 -28.00
C GLU A 454 10.82 -9.56 -29.20
N LYS A 455 12.07 -9.13 -29.03
CA LYS A 455 13.08 -9.13 -30.10
C LYS A 455 13.78 -10.47 -30.28
N LYS A 456 13.44 -11.48 -29.46
CA LYS A 456 14.08 -12.81 -29.46
C LYS A 456 15.62 -12.73 -29.37
N LEU A 457 16.11 -11.79 -28.57
CA LEU A 457 17.53 -11.55 -28.39
C LEU A 457 18.18 -12.65 -27.53
N PRO A 458 19.46 -12.98 -27.76
CA PRO A 458 20.12 -14.08 -27.07
C PRO A 458 20.34 -13.76 -25.58
N LYS A 459 19.66 -14.52 -24.71
CA LYS A 459 19.83 -14.56 -23.24
C LYS A 459 19.53 -15.96 -22.71
N THR A 460 20.28 -16.41 -21.70
CA THR A 460 19.98 -17.66 -21.00
C THR A 460 18.72 -17.52 -20.13
N LYS A 461 18.16 -18.65 -19.67
CA LYS A 461 17.01 -18.64 -18.77
C LYS A 461 17.34 -17.90 -17.47
N GLU A 462 18.52 -18.15 -16.91
CA GLU A 462 19.00 -17.54 -15.68
C GLU A 462 19.13 -16.03 -15.81
N GLU A 463 19.68 -15.54 -16.94
CA GLU A 463 19.80 -14.11 -17.19
C GLU A 463 18.44 -13.42 -17.33
N LEU A 464 17.46 -14.07 -17.96
CA LEU A 464 16.11 -13.53 -18.06
C LEU A 464 15.40 -13.52 -16.71
N VAL A 465 15.51 -14.60 -15.93
CA VAL A 465 14.94 -14.68 -14.57
C VAL A 465 15.56 -13.62 -13.66
N GLN A 466 16.85 -13.33 -13.80
CA GLN A 466 17.51 -12.25 -13.04
C GLN A 466 16.88 -10.88 -13.25
N LEU A 467 16.30 -10.60 -14.43
CA LEU A 467 15.60 -9.33 -14.70
C LEU A 467 14.26 -9.21 -13.96
N THR A 468 13.78 -10.28 -13.33
CA THR A 468 12.61 -10.26 -12.43
C THR A 468 12.99 -10.05 -10.96
N ASN A 469 14.29 -10.03 -10.64
CA ASN A 469 14.80 -9.93 -9.28
C ASN A 469 15.23 -8.49 -8.96
N PHE A 470 14.30 -7.71 -8.40
CA PHE A 470 14.59 -6.33 -8.04
C PHE A 470 15.40 -6.20 -6.74
N SER A 471 16.51 -5.47 -6.81
CA SER A 471 17.43 -5.26 -5.67
C SER A 471 17.60 -3.80 -5.27
N ASP A 472 17.11 -2.85 -6.08
CA ASP A 472 17.15 -1.42 -5.80
C ASP A 472 15.78 -0.79 -6.08
N ASN A 473 15.46 0.21 -5.26
CA ASN A 473 14.21 0.98 -5.28
C ASN A 473 14.44 2.46 -5.56
N ARG A 474 15.69 2.87 -5.79
CA ARG A 474 16.02 4.27 -6.07
C ARG A 474 15.72 4.60 -7.51
N PRO A 475 14.94 5.66 -7.77
CA PRO A 475 14.82 6.21 -9.11
C PRO A 475 16.20 6.51 -9.71
N ILE A 476 16.34 6.19 -10.99
CA ILE A 476 17.55 6.40 -11.77
C ILE A 476 17.44 7.74 -12.47
N ASP A 477 18.47 8.59 -12.37
CA ASP A 477 18.55 9.80 -13.17
C ASP A 477 18.88 9.45 -14.63
N ILE A 478 17.83 9.10 -15.38
CA ILE A 478 17.90 8.74 -16.79
C ILE A 478 18.53 9.88 -17.60
N VAL A 479 18.20 11.14 -17.28
CA VAL A 479 18.74 12.30 -18.02
C VAL A 479 20.25 12.36 -17.85
N SER A 480 20.75 12.21 -16.62
CA SER A 480 22.19 12.16 -16.38
C SER A 480 22.87 10.97 -17.06
N LEU A 481 22.23 9.80 -17.11
CA LEU A 481 22.77 8.63 -17.83
C LEU A 481 22.81 8.85 -19.34
N LEU A 482 21.71 9.34 -19.94
CA LEU A 482 21.64 9.66 -21.37
C LEU A 482 22.63 10.75 -21.74
N LYS A 483 22.82 11.75 -20.86
CA LYS A 483 23.84 12.79 -21.05
C LYS A 483 25.25 12.20 -21.06
N LYS A 484 25.57 11.33 -20.09
CA LYS A 484 26.86 10.62 -20.04
C LYS A 484 27.08 9.72 -21.26
N ALA A 485 26.02 9.14 -21.79
CA ALA A 485 26.06 8.28 -22.97
C ALA A 485 26.03 9.04 -24.31
N ASN A 486 25.98 10.38 -24.30
CA ASN A 486 25.78 11.22 -25.49
C ASN A 486 24.53 10.83 -26.31
N MET A 487 23.46 10.44 -25.62
CA MET A 487 22.17 10.00 -26.21
C MET A 487 21.04 11.04 -26.05
N LEU A 488 21.31 12.19 -25.43
CA LEU A 488 20.34 13.28 -25.43
C LEU A 488 20.24 13.90 -26.84
N PRO A 489 19.04 14.29 -27.30
CA PRO A 489 18.89 15.02 -28.55
C PRO A 489 19.74 16.29 -28.49
N SER A 490 20.40 16.62 -29.59
CA SER A 490 21.04 17.93 -29.77
C SER A 490 19.97 19.00 -29.54
N ALA A 491 20.25 19.95 -28.65
CA ALA A 491 19.26 20.93 -28.19
C ALA A 491 18.42 21.48 -29.36
N PRO A 492 17.07 21.48 -29.28
CA PRO A 492 16.28 22.18 -30.27
C PRO A 492 16.57 23.67 -30.16
N TYR A 493 16.91 24.27 -31.31
CA TYR A 493 16.98 25.68 -31.64
C TYR A 493 16.59 26.69 -30.54
N SER A 494 17.53 27.60 -30.28
CA SER A 494 17.25 28.93 -29.71
C SER A 494 16.11 29.62 -30.48
N SER A 495 14.94 29.73 -29.86
CA SER A 495 13.94 30.72 -30.25
C SER A 495 13.78 31.72 -29.12
N ASN A 496 14.20 32.96 -29.39
CA ASN A 496 13.99 34.19 -28.64
C ASN A 496 12.78 34.15 -27.70
N VAL A 497 13.03 34.08 -26.39
CA VAL A 497 12.08 34.57 -25.39
C VAL A 497 12.65 35.90 -24.89
N ALA A 498 11.93 36.97 -25.22
CA ALA A 498 12.23 38.32 -24.80
C ALA A 498 12.36 38.40 -23.27
N GLN A 499 13.40 39.09 -22.81
CA GLN A 499 13.53 39.48 -21.40
C GLN A 499 12.41 40.47 -21.04
N PRO A 500 11.72 40.31 -19.90
CA PRO A 500 10.85 41.35 -19.39
C PRO A 500 11.68 42.50 -18.81
N VAL A 501 11.32 43.72 -19.22
CA VAL A 501 11.69 45.00 -18.60
C VAL A 501 10.95 45.15 -17.28
#